data_AF-A0A0U5CNL6-F1
#
_entry.id   AF-A0A0U5CNL6-F1
#
_cell.length_a   1.000
_cell.length_b   1.000
_cell.length_c   1.000
_cell.angle_alpha   90.00
_cell.angle_beta   90.00
_cell.angle_gamma   90.00
#
_symmetry.space_group_name_H-M   'P 1'
#
loop_
_entity.id
_entity.type
_entity.pdbx_description
1 polymer ?
#
loop_
_entity_poly.entity_id
_entity_poly.type
_entity_poly.pdbx_seq_one_letter_code
_entity_poly.pdbx_strand_id
1 'polypeptide(L)'
;MGWWQKAITQPALLRALLFFTAGHQATLESNNGISQAAQTSLRDSLQLRGGALQTLNNIMRDPVKAVAESTTLVVASLVAMEAVGANFVALEAHQQGLKRLIPLCGDLDVFDHFTLSKVYQSDVKSAALRNTRPIFTISRKWRNEILPLSTKEGLSLPKSLSRLGCSFFSSPWSSQLDPTMIASLRVAQRLILHYETAQVHPEIIQSTDNDPFLIFEHQLLSTSYSIPATRGQDSAHDGADSNNELSAEHPSILNEPLRLSLIIYLNFRIWHFQCFPFMNHMVSNLQRTLSPLYAELQSTAPTLLFWILFIGGMASQGYKCHSWFVNGLIALVTPEQLDLGDWDDAKAVLEGFFYTKQHWSGEQLDGDLWNEVLLKAAYPYIAPRPRVQVFAI
;
A
#
# COMPACT_ATOMS: atom_id res chain seq x y z
N MET A 1 15.44 19.11 14.62
CA MET A 1 16.41 19.23 13.51
C MET A 1 15.84 18.48 12.31
N GLY A 2 15.81 19.10 11.14
CA GLY A 2 15.20 18.49 9.95
C GLY A 2 16.03 17.34 9.38
N TRP A 3 15.36 16.30 8.88
CA TRP A 3 15.92 15.11 8.23
C TRP A 3 17.06 15.38 7.22
N TRP A 4 16.98 16.46 6.45
CA TRP A 4 18.05 16.88 5.53
C TRP A 4 19.35 17.27 6.24
N GLN A 5 19.30 17.86 7.44
CA GLN A 5 20.51 18.26 8.16
C GLN A 5 21.32 17.03 8.61
N LYS A 6 20.66 15.97 9.09
CA LYS A 6 21.34 14.69 9.42
C LYS A 6 21.90 14.02 8.16
N ALA A 7 21.13 14.01 7.08
CA ALA A 7 21.56 13.46 5.79
C ALA A 7 22.85 14.11 5.28
N ILE A 8 22.92 15.44 5.26
CA ILE A 8 24.09 16.18 4.75
C ILE A 8 25.36 15.86 5.56
N THR A 9 25.23 15.57 6.85
CA THR A 9 26.37 15.23 7.72
C THR A 9 26.82 13.76 7.62
N GLN A 10 26.08 12.90 6.91
CA GLN A 10 26.34 11.46 6.83
C GLN A 10 26.36 10.98 5.37
N PRO A 11 27.54 10.80 4.76
CA PRO A 11 27.65 10.50 3.33
C PRO A 11 26.90 9.22 2.88
N ALA A 12 26.86 8.18 3.71
CA ALA A 12 26.12 6.96 3.41
C ALA A 12 24.60 7.21 3.38
N LEU A 13 24.10 7.97 4.35
CA LEU A 13 22.68 8.34 4.45
C LEU A 13 22.28 9.27 3.31
N LEU A 14 23.10 10.27 2.98
CA LEU A 14 22.86 11.15 1.84
C LEU A 14 22.78 10.36 0.54
N ARG A 15 23.73 9.43 0.30
CA ARG A 15 23.73 8.60 -0.91
C ARG A 15 22.53 7.66 -0.97
N ALA A 16 22.13 7.07 0.16
CA ALA A 16 20.90 6.28 0.22
C ALA A 16 19.69 7.16 -0.13
N LEU A 17 19.54 8.33 0.47
CA LEU A 17 18.42 9.23 0.18
C LEU A 17 18.40 9.69 -1.28
N LEU A 18 19.56 10.06 -1.84
CA LEU A 18 19.68 10.44 -3.25
C LEU A 18 19.34 9.27 -4.18
N PHE A 19 19.75 8.05 -3.84
CA PHE A 19 19.35 6.84 -4.55
C PHE A 19 17.83 6.66 -4.54
N PHE A 20 17.18 6.84 -3.38
CA PHE A 20 15.72 6.74 -3.25
C PHE A 20 15.01 7.77 -4.13
N THR A 21 15.44 9.04 -4.06
CA THR A 21 14.82 10.11 -4.86
C THR A 21 15.06 9.93 -6.35
N ALA A 22 16.28 9.54 -6.76
CA ALA A 22 16.60 9.29 -8.16
C ALA A 22 15.84 8.08 -8.71
N GLY A 23 15.70 7.01 -7.92
CA GLY A 23 14.88 5.84 -8.26
C GLY A 23 13.39 6.18 -8.40
N HIS A 24 12.84 6.94 -7.44
CA HIS A 24 11.46 7.42 -7.50
C HIS A 24 11.22 8.28 -8.74
N GLN A 25 12.11 9.24 -9.01
CA GLN A 25 12.04 10.09 -10.19
C GLN A 25 12.14 9.28 -11.49
N ALA A 26 13.09 8.35 -11.60
CA ALA A 26 13.25 7.51 -12.78
C ALA A 26 11.99 6.68 -13.07
N THR A 27 11.35 6.17 -12.01
CA THR A 27 10.14 5.35 -12.12
C THR A 27 8.93 6.19 -12.57
N LEU A 28 8.78 7.40 -12.05
CA LEU A 28 7.74 8.34 -12.50
C LEU A 28 7.96 8.78 -13.95
N GLU A 29 9.21 9.09 -14.33
CA GLU A 29 9.54 9.54 -15.69
C GLU A 29 9.35 8.43 -16.73
N SER A 30 9.66 7.18 -16.39
CA SER A 30 9.48 6.03 -17.28
C SER A 30 8.02 5.74 -17.61
N ASN A 31 7.09 6.08 -16.73
CA ASN A 31 5.65 5.91 -16.96
C ASN A 31 5.11 6.89 -18.01
N ASN A 32 5.79 8.02 -18.24
CA ASN A 32 5.47 8.98 -19.30
C ASN A 32 6.19 8.65 -20.63
N GLY A 33 6.90 7.51 -20.70
CA GLY A 33 7.71 7.06 -21.83
C GLY A 33 9.20 6.93 -21.50
N ILE A 34 9.96 6.21 -22.32
CA ILE A 34 11.42 6.09 -22.15
C ILE A 34 12.06 7.41 -22.60
N SER A 35 12.28 8.33 -21.66
CA SER A 35 13.02 9.56 -21.89
C SER A 35 14.51 9.38 -21.59
N GLN A 36 15.34 10.20 -22.20
CA GLN A 36 16.77 10.29 -21.88
C GLN A 36 17.00 10.67 -20.40
N ALA A 37 16.05 11.42 -19.81
CA ALA A 37 16.03 11.74 -18.38
C ALA A 37 15.82 10.48 -17.52
N ALA A 38 14.85 9.63 -17.85
CA ALA A 38 14.58 8.39 -17.11
C ALA A 38 15.80 7.44 -17.09
N GLN A 39 16.50 7.31 -18.23
CA GLN A 39 17.72 6.51 -18.32
C GLN A 39 18.88 7.10 -17.48
N THR A 40 18.98 8.44 -17.44
CA THR A 40 19.99 9.14 -16.63
C THR A 40 19.70 8.95 -15.14
N SER A 41 18.47 9.19 -14.71
CA SER A 41 18.01 8.98 -13.34
C SER A 41 18.22 7.53 -12.87
N LEU A 42 17.98 6.54 -13.74
CA LEU A 42 18.25 5.13 -13.44
C LEU A 42 19.75 4.84 -13.27
N ARG A 43 20.60 5.40 -14.14
CA ARG A 43 22.05 5.26 -14.04
C ARG A 43 22.58 5.87 -12.74
N ASP A 44 22.13 7.07 -12.40
CA ASP A 44 22.52 7.78 -11.19
C ASP A 44 22.07 7.01 -9.95
N SER A 45 20.86 6.48 -9.97
CA SER A 45 20.32 5.60 -8.94
C SER A 45 21.23 4.38 -8.67
N LEU A 46 21.65 3.67 -9.72
CA LEU A 46 22.56 2.52 -9.58
C LEU A 46 23.94 2.92 -9.05
N GLN A 47 24.49 4.05 -9.50
CA GLN A 47 25.78 4.55 -9.02
C GLN A 47 25.72 4.94 -7.53
N LEU A 48 24.67 5.64 -7.13
CA LEU A 48 24.44 6.06 -5.75
C LEU A 48 24.26 4.85 -4.82
N ARG A 49 23.55 3.81 -5.27
CA ARG A 49 23.42 2.54 -4.55
C ARG A 49 24.78 1.87 -4.34
N GLY A 50 25.59 1.75 -5.40
CA GLY A 50 26.94 1.18 -5.30
C GLY A 50 27.82 1.96 -4.30
N GLY A 51 27.77 3.29 -4.35
CA GLY A 51 28.50 4.17 -3.43
C GLY A 51 28.02 4.05 -1.97
N ALA A 52 26.71 3.89 -1.74
CA ALA A 52 26.15 3.68 -0.41
C ALA A 52 26.63 2.35 0.19
N LEU A 53 26.61 1.25 -0.59
CA LEU A 53 27.09 -0.06 -0.16
C LEU A 53 28.60 -0.07 0.14
N GLN A 54 29.41 0.58 -0.71
CA GLN A 54 30.84 0.69 -0.46
C GLN A 54 31.12 1.47 0.84
N THR A 55 30.39 2.57 1.07
CA THR A 55 30.53 3.35 2.30
C THR A 55 30.11 2.54 3.53
N LEU A 56 29.00 1.83 3.45
CA LEU A 56 28.51 0.96 4.52
C LEU A 56 29.53 -0.14 4.85
N ASN A 57 30.08 -0.82 3.84
CA ASN A 57 31.11 -1.85 4.04
C ASN A 57 32.35 -1.30 4.76
N ASN A 58 32.74 -0.06 4.48
CA ASN A 58 33.85 0.58 5.19
C ASN A 58 33.49 0.91 6.64
N ILE A 59 32.27 1.38 6.91
CA ILE A 59 31.76 1.64 8.26
C ILE A 59 31.74 0.36 9.10
N MET A 60 31.31 -0.76 8.51
CA MET A 60 31.18 -2.05 9.19
C MET A 60 32.52 -2.67 9.62
N ARG A 61 33.67 -2.17 9.14
CA ARG A 61 35.01 -2.62 9.57
C ARG A 61 35.41 -2.07 10.93
N ASP A 62 34.74 -1.01 11.40
CA ASP A 62 35.00 -0.35 12.67
C ASP A 62 33.85 -0.69 13.63
N PRO A 63 34.07 -1.52 14.67
CA PRO A 63 33.01 -1.97 15.56
C PRO A 63 32.21 -0.84 16.22
N VAL A 64 32.87 0.30 16.51
CA VAL A 64 32.22 1.46 17.14
C VAL A 64 31.28 2.15 16.14
N LYS A 65 31.71 2.28 14.89
CA LYS A 65 30.87 2.89 13.84
C LYS A 65 29.78 1.93 13.35
N ALA A 66 30.03 0.63 13.40
CA ALA A 66 29.06 -0.39 13.00
C ALA A 66 27.77 -0.35 13.84
N VAL A 67 27.89 -0.05 15.14
CA VAL A 67 26.74 0.07 16.07
C VAL A 67 26.25 1.51 16.25
N ALA A 68 26.69 2.44 15.42
CA ALA A 68 26.16 3.80 15.43
C ALA A 68 24.70 3.82 14.93
N GLU A 69 23.88 4.69 15.50
CA GLU A 69 22.50 4.94 15.07
C GLU A 69 22.42 5.23 13.55
N SER A 70 23.39 6.00 13.03
CA SER A 70 23.52 6.29 11.61
C SER A 70 23.61 5.04 10.71
N THR A 71 24.25 3.99 11.21
CA THR A 71 24.43 2.74 10.47
C THR A 71 23.12 1.97 10.42
N THR A 72 22.38 1.92 11.52
CA THR A 72 21.02 1.34 11.58
C THR A 72 20.10 2.05 10.59
N LEU A 73 20.14 3.38 10.56
CA LEU A 73 19.35 4.20 9.66
C LEU A 73 19.67 3.95 8.17
N VAL A 74 20.95 3.79 7.81
CA VAL A 74 21.36 3.43 6.44
C VAL A 74 20.85 2.04 6.07
N VAL A 75 20.99 1.06 6.94
CA VAL A 75 20.52 -0.32 6.67
C VAL A 75 19.00 -0.36 6.56
N ALA A 76 18.25 0.33 7.43
CA ALA A 76 16.80 0.44 7.32
C ALA A 76 16.37 1.09 6.00
N SER A 77 17.08 2.12 5.54
CA SER A 77 16.83 2.75 4.24
C SER A 77 17.00 1.75 3.09
N LEU A 78 18.09 0.95 3.11
CA LEU A 78 18.32 -0.11 2.12
C LEU A 78 17.21 -1.18 2.16
N VAL A 79 16.77 -1.62 3.34
CA VAL A 79 15.64 -2.56 3.46
C VAL A 79 14.40 -1.99 2.77
N ALA A 80 14.03 -0.73 3.05
CA ALA A 80 12.87 -0.10 2.42
C ALA A 80 12.99 -0.08 0.89
N MET A 81 14.18 0.26 0.36
CA MET A 81 14.44 0.33 -1.08
C MET A 81 14.35 -1.03 -1.76
N GLU A 82 15.01 -2.05 -1.22
CA GLU A 82 14.94 -3.38 -1.80
C GLU A 82 13.52 -3.95 -1.72
N ALA A 83 12.75 -3.56 -0.68
CA ALA A 83 11.34 -3.92 -0.57
C ALA A 83 10.49 -3.28 -1.67
N VAL A 84 10.51 -1.94 -1.86
CA VAL A 84 9.73 -1.31 -2.94
C VAL A 84 10.20 -1.75 -4.34
N GLY A 85 11.50 -2.02 -4.49
CA GLY A 85 12.09 -2.58 -5.72
C GLY A 85 11.82 -4.08 -5.93
N ALA A 86 11.16 -4.76 -5.00
CA ALA A 86 10.93 -6.21 -5.01
C ALA A 86 12.21 -7.06 -5.20
N ASN A 87 13.35 -6.59 -4.68
CA ASN A 87 14.62 -7.31 -4.75
C ASN A 87 14.80 -8.22 -3.54
N PHE A 88 14.17 -9.39 -3.58
CA PHE A 88 14.11 -10.33 -2.46
C PHE A 88 15.48 -10.73 -1.91
N VAL A 89 16.49 -10.94 -2.76
CA VAL A 89 17.81 -11.40 -2.32
C VAL A 89 18.51 -10.32 -1.48
N ALA A 90 18.56 -9.09 -1.97
CA ALA A 90 19.18 -7.98 -1.24
C ALA A 90 18.35 -7.59 -0.01
N LEU A 91 17.02 -7.65 -0.12
CA LEU A 91 16.09 -7.41 0.98
C LEU A 91 16.36 -8.36 2.15
N GLU A 92 16.47 -9.67 1.90
CA GLU A 92 16.79 -10.65 2.94
C GLU A 92 18.11 -10.33 3.64
N ALA A 93 19.16 -10.03 2.89
CA ALA A 93 20.47 -9.72 3.45
C ALA A 93 20.42 -8.47 4.36
N HIS A 94 19.80 -7.38 3.90
CA HIS A 94 19.71 -6.15 4.68
C HIS A 94 18.77 -6.27 5.88
N GLN A 95 17.67 -7.01 5.75
CA GLN A 95 16.72 -7.24 6.84
C GLN A 95 17.33 -8.10 7.95
N GLN A 96 18.10 -9.13 7.60
CA GLN A 96 18.88 -9.90 8.57
C GLN A 96 19.95 -9.03 9.25
N GLY A 97 20.60 -8.15 8.49
CA GLY A 97 21.52 -7.15 9.04
C GLY A 97 20.84 -6.24 10.05
N LEU A 98 19.69 -5.66 9.70
CA LEU A 98 18.93 -4.76 10.56
C LEU A 98 18.48 -5.46 11.86
N LYS A 99 17.96 -6.69 11.75
CA LYS A 99 17.54 -7.51 12.90
C LYS A 99 18.69 -7.80 13.87
N ARG A 100 19.92 -7.89 13.38
CA ARG A 100 21.13 -8.08 14.22
C ARG A 100 21.65 -6.77 14.81
N LEU A 101 21.59 -5.67 14.05
CA LEU A 101 22.10 -4.37 14.49
C LEU A 101 21.29 -3.77 15.66
N ILE A 102 19.96 -3.87 15.62
CA ILE A 102 19.10 -3.26 16.65
C ILE A 102 19.45 -3.73 18.08
N PRO A 103 19.57 -5.04 18.37
CA PRO A 103 20.01 -5.49 19.69
C PRO A 103 21.44 -5.05 20.05
N LEU A 104 22.35 -4.94 19.09
CA LEU A 104 23.72 -4.48 19.33
C LEU A 104 23.78 -2.99 19.71
N CYS A 105 22.80 -2.20 19.27
CA CYS A 105 22.66 -0.79 19.64
C CYS A 105 21.96 -0.57 20.99
N GLY A 106 21.40 -1.63 21.60
CA GLY A 106 20.65 -1.53 22.86
C GLY A 106 19.13 -1.57 22.72
N ASP A 107 18.60 -2.17 21.65
CA ASP A 107 17.16 -2.30 21.31
C ASP A 107 16.54 -1.05 20.65
N LEU A 108 15.26 -1.10 20.27
CA LEU A 108 14.57 -0.04 19.54
C LEU A 108 14.49 1.28 20.34
N ASP A 109 14.29 1.21 21.65
CA ASP A 109 14.02 2.40 22.48
C ASP A 109 15.22 3.35 22.63
N VAL A 110 16.44 2.90 22.30
CA VAL A 110 17.64 3.74 22.29
C VAL A 110 17.67 4.72 21.12
N PHE A 111 16.95 4.42 20.04
CA PHE A 111 16.94 5.23 18.85
C PHE A 111 16.08 6.48 19.04
N ASP A 112 16.41 7.51 18.27
CA ASP A 112 15.57 8.68 18.17
C ASP A 112 14.32 8.40 17.32
N HIS A 113 13.39 9.36 17.37
CA HIS A 113 12.13 9.27 16.66
C HIS A 113 12.28 9.00 15.16
N PHE A 114 13.28 9.62 14.53
CA PHE A 114 13.47 9.56 13.09
C PHE A 114 14.01 8.21 12.65
N THR A 115 15.00 7.69 13.37
CA THR A 115 15.54 6.35 13.15
C THR A 115 14.44 5.31 13.33
N LEU A 116 13.60 5.44 14.37
CA LEU A 116 12.44 4.56 14.59
C LEU A 116 11.43 4.62 13.44
N SER A 117 11.02 5.82 13.01
CA SER A 117 10.13 6.01 11.85
C SER A 117 10.68 5.31 10.60
N LYS A 118 12.00 5.39 10.35
CA LYS A 118 12.64 4.71 9.22
C LYS A 118 12.74 3.19 9.38
N VAL A 119 13.04 2.69 10.57
CA VAL A 119 13.01 1.25 10.87
C VAL A 119 11.61 0.70 10.61
N TYR A 120 10.56 1.34 11.14
CA TYR A 120 9.19 0.90 10.93
C TYR A 120 8.73 1.03 9.48
N GLN A 121 9.09 2.11 8.79
CA GLN A 121 8.84 2.25 7.35
C GLN A 121 9.46 1.07 6.58
N SER A 122 10.72 0.72 6.85
CA SER A 122 11.37 -0.38 6.17
C SER A 122 10.71 -1.74 6.42
N ASP A 123 10.27 -1.96 7.67
CA ASP A 123 9.64 -3.20 8.11
C ASP A 123 8.26 -3.37 7.47
N VAL A 124 7.41 -2.32 7.48
CA VAL A 124 6.08 -2.40 6.86
C VAL A 124 6.15 -2.59 5.35
N LYS A 125 7.12 -2.00 4.64
CA LYS A 125 7.25 -2.22 3.19
C LYS A 125 7.71 -3.63 2.86
N SER A 126 8.64 -4.19 3.64
CA SER A 126 9.04 -5.60 3.50
C SER A 126 7.87 -6.56 3.77
N ALA A 127 7.13 -6.30 4.85
CA ALA A 127 5.95 -7.06 5.23
C ALA A 127 4.82 -6.96 4.18
N ALA A 128 4.57 -5.76 3.62
CA ALA A 128 3.59 -5.54 2.57
C ALA A 128 3.95 -6.29 1.27
N LEU A 129 5.23 -6.24 0.85
CA LEU A 129 5.72 -6.99 -0.30
C LEU A 129 5.43 -8.50 -0.18
N ARG A 130 5.53 -9.06 1.03
CA ARG A 130 5.40 -10.50 1.29
C ARG A 130 4.02 -10.91 1.78
N ASN A 131 3.14 -9.95 2.06
CA ASN A 131 1.91 -10.15 2.81
C ASN A 131 2.14 -10.93 4.13
N THR A 132 3.15 -10.53 4.90
CA THR A 132 3.49 -11.13 6.20
C THR A 132 3.34 -10.11 7.32
N ARG A 133 3.45 -10.57 8.57
CA ARG A 133 3.53 -9.67 9.72
C ARG A 133 4.87 -8.92 9.72
N PRO A 134 4.90 -7.65 10.18
CA PRO A 134 6.16 -6.93 10.43
C PRO A 134 7.00 -7.63 11.50
N ILE A 135 8.33 -7.51 11.43
CA ILE A 135 9.26 -8.16 12.36
C ILE A 135 9.33 -7.41 13.69
N PHE A 136 9.32 -6.09 13.64
CA PHE A 136 9.53 -5.24 14.80
C PHE A 136 8.20 -4.85 15.41
N THR A 137 8.10 -4.98 16.73
CA THR A 137 6.95 -4.45 17.46
C THR A 137 7.09 -2.93 17.57
N ILE A 138 5.97 -2.21 17.43
CA ILE A 138 5.96 -0.76 17.61
C ILE A 138 6.35 -0.41 19.05
N SER A 139 7.38 0.41 19.20
CA SER A 139 7.86 0.94 20.47
C SER A 139 6.78 1.79 21.11
N ARG A 140 6.53 1.56 22.40
CA ARG A 140 5.60 2.37 23.17
C ARG A 140 6.08 3.82 23.28
N LYS A 141 7.39 4.03 23.41
CA LYS A 141 8.01 5.36 23.43
C LYS A 141 7.68 6.11 22.14
N TRP A 142 7.99 5.52 20.99
CA TRP A 142 7.72 6.14 19.69
C TRP A 142 6.23 6.40 19.45
N ARG A 143 5.37 5.44 19.80
CA ARG A 143 3.92 5.59 19.69
C ARG A 143 3.39 6.79 20.48
N ASN A 144 3.96 7.05 21.65
CA ASN A 144 3.56 8.17 22.51
C ASN A 144 4.13 9.52 22.05
N GLU A 145 5.22 9.52 21.28
CA GLU A 145 5.82 10.72 20.69
C GLU A 145 5.05 11.22 19.46
N ILE A 146 4.29 10.35 18.79
CA ILE A 146 3.48 10.73 17.65
C ILE A 146 2.33 11.61 18.14
N LEU A 147 2.35 12.85 17.69
CA LEU A 147 1.33 13.82 18.05
C LEU A 147 -0.03 13.33 17.52
N PRO A 148 -1.11 13.50 18.31
CA PRO A 148 -2.45 13.22 17.82
C PRO A 148 -2.72 14.12 16.61
N LEU A 149 -3.37 13.55 15.59
CA LEU A 149 -3.75 14.28 14.38
C LEU A 149 -4.49 15.56 14.79
N SER A 150 -3.98 16.70 14.32
CA SER A 150 -4.48 18.01 14.70
C SER A 150 -5.91 18.21 14.18
N THR A 151 -6.89 18.09 15.07
CA THR A 151 -8.25 18.56 14.81
C THR A 151 -8.32 20.05 15.12
N LYS A 152 -7.85 20.91 14.21
CA LYS A 152 -8.10 22.35 14.38
C LYS A 152 -9.62 22.57 14.27
N GLU A 153 -10.25 22.81 15.42
CA GLU A 153 -11.67 23.15 15.50
C GLU A 153 -11.97 24.37 14.61
N GLY A 154 -13.01 24.26 13.77
CA GLY A 154 -13.46 25.36 12.91
C GLY A 154 -12.98 25.32 11.45
N LEU A 155 -12.13 24.36 11.05
CA LEU A 155 -11.87 24.12 9.62
C LEU A 155 -13.09 23.49 8.95
N SER A 156 -13.60 24.12 7.90
CA SER A 156 -14.70 23.57 7.12
C SER A 156 -14.23 22.35 6.35
N LEU A 157 -14.78 21.17 6.66
CA LEU A 157 -14.52 19.97 5.88
C LEU A 157 -14.93 20.21 4.42
N PRO A 158 -14.10 19.86 3.42
CA PRO A 158 -14.52 19.90 2.04
C PRO A 158 -15.82 19.10 1.86
N LYS A 159 -16.83 19.69 1.20
CA LYS A 159 -18.14 19.03 1.00
C LYS A 159 -18.02 17.67 0.33
N SER A 160 -17.02 17.50 -0.52
CA SER A 160 -16.67 16.24 -1.19
C SER A 160 -16.30 15.11 -0.21
N LEU A 161 -15.84 15.42 1.00
CA LEU A 161 -15.45 14.43 2.00
C LEU A 161 -16.57 14.04 2.97
N SER A 162 -17.75 14.69 2.86
CA SER A 162 -18.87 14.46 3.78
C SER A 162 -19.40 13.01 3.78
N ARG A 163 -19.19 12.28 2.66
CA ARG A 163 -19.61 10.88 2.48
C ARG A 163 -18.49 9.87 2.67
N LEU A 164 -17.25 10.34 2.89
CA LEU A 164 -16.06 9.49 2.88
C LEU A 164 -16.19 8.34 3.89
N GLY A 165 -16.20 7.12 3.39
CA GLY A 165 -16.28 5.90 4.19
C GLY A 165 -17.65 5.60 4.81
N CYS A 166 -18.70 6.39 4.57
CA CYS A 166 -20.04 6.13 5.11
C CYS A 166 -20.58 4.75 4.71
N SER A 167 -20.35 4.34 3.45
CA SER A 167 -20.81 3.06 2.92
C SER A 167 -20.24 1.85 3.67
N PHE A 168 -19.06 1.97 4.30
CA PHE A 168 -18.51 0.90 5.13
C PHE A 168 -19.34 0.62 6.38
N PHE A 169 -20.11 1.59 6.86
CA PHE A 169 -20.83 1.51 8.14
C PHE A 169 -22.36 1.49 7.97
N SER A 170 -22.88 2.00 6.85
CA SER A 170 -24.32 2.04 6.58
C SER A 170 -24.83 0.86 5.75
N SER A 171 -23.95 0.04 5.18
CA SER A 171 -24.36 -1.06 4.31
C SER A 171 -24.86 -2.28 5.09
N PRO A 172 -25.80 -3.09 4.56
CA PRO A 172 -26.32 -4.26 5.26
C PRO A 172 -25.23 -5.29 5.63
N TRP A 173 -24.24 -5.47 4.75
CA TRP A 173 -23.11 -6.38 4.95
C TRP A 173 -22.11 -5.90 6.01
N SER A 174 -22.18 -4.64 6.47
CA SER A 174 -21.27 -4.08 7.48
C SER A 174 -21.32 -4.85 8.81
N SER A 175 -22.46 -5.46 9.12
CA SER A 175 -22.65 -6.31 10.30
C SER A 175 -21.82 -7.60 10.26
N GLN A 176 -21.35 -8.00 9.09
CA GLN A 176 -20.53 -9.20 8.89
C GLN A 176 -19.02 -8.91 9.02
N LEU A 177 -18.62 -7.66 9.21
CA LEU A 177 -17.20 -7.31 9.38
C LEU A 177 -16.72 -7.68 10.78
N ASP A 178 -15.49 -8.14 10.86
CA ASP A 178 -14.82 -8.36 12.14
C ASP A 178 -14.72 -7.01 12.91
N PRO A 179 -14.91 -6.98 14.24
CA PRO A 179 -14.77 -5.76 15.03
C PRO A 179 -13.43 -5.03 14.82
N THR A 180 -12.34 -5.78 14.61
CA THR A 180 -11.00 -5.27 14.30
C THR A 180 -10.95 -4.60 12.93
N MET A 181 -11.68 -5.14 11.95
CA MET A 181 -11.81 -4.52 10.63
C MET A 181 -12.61 -3.21 10.73
N ILE A 182 -13.72 -3.20 11.47
CA ILE A 182 -14.51 -1.98 11.71
C ILE A 182 -13.65 -0.90 12.38
N ALA A 183 -12.84 -1.27 13.39
CA ALA A 183 -11.91 -0.35 14.03
C ALA A 183 -10.86 0.19 13.03
N SER A 184 -10.33 -0.68 12.17
CA SER A 184 -9.36 -0.30 11.13
C SER A 184 -9.96 0.69 10.12
N LEU A 185 -11.20 0.48 9.68
CA LEU A 185 -11.91 1.40 8.78
C LEU A 185 -12.12 2.77 9.42
N ARG A 186 -12.45 2.83 10.71
CA ARG A 186 -12.59 4.12 11.43
C ARG A 186 -11.26 4.87 11.53
N VAL A 187 -10.16 4.15 11.76
CA VAL A 187 -8.81 4.74 11.76
C VAL A 187 -8.45 5.24 10.37
N ALA A 188 -8.66 4.44 9.33
CA ALA A 188 -8.44 4.84 7.94
C ALA A 188 -9.23 6.11 7.57
N GLN A 189 -10.53 6.16 7.91
CA GLN A 189 -11.38 7.32 7.64
C GLN A 189 -10.79 8.60 8.26
N ARG A 190 -10.39 8.56 9.54
CA ARG A 190 -9.79 9.72 10.22
C ARG A 190 -8.47 10.14 9.59
N LEU A 191 -7.63 9.18 9.24
CA LEU A 191 -6.35 9.44 8.59
C LEU A 191 -6.51 10.08 7.22
N ILE A 192 -7.41 9.54 6.39
CA ILE A 192 -7.69 10.07 5.05
C ILE A 192 -8.30 11.47 5.15
N LEU A 193 -9.25 11.68 6.07
CA LEU A 193 -9.80 13.02 6.32
C LEU A 193 -8.73 14.04 6.69
N HIS A 194 -7.81 13.68 7.60
CA HIS A 194 -6.69 14.54 7.95
C HIS A 194 -5.79 14.82 6.74
N TYR A 195 -5.42 13.78 6.00
CA TYR A 195 -4.56 13.89 4.82
C TYR A 195 -5.17 14.83 3.77
N GLU A 196 -6.43 14.63 3.39
CA GLU A 196 -7.10 15.47 2.39
C GLU A 196 -7.32 16.89 2.90
N THR A 197 -7.65 17.07 4.18
CA THR A 197 -7.74 18.41 4.78
C THR A 197 -6.40 19.11 4.73
N ALA A 198 -5.30 18.41 5.01
CA ALA A 198 -3.94 18.94 4.97
C ALA A 198 -3.47 19.30 3.55
N GLN A 199 -4.01 18.66 2.51
CA GLN A 199 -3.76 19.07 1.12
C GLN A 199 -4.36 20.45 0.81
N VAL A 200 -5.51 20.78 1.40
CA VAL A 200 -6.18 22.08 1.23
C VAL A 200 -5.65 23.12 2.23
N HIS A 201 -5.27 22.67 3.42
CA HIS A 201 -4.81 23.47 4.55
C HIS A 201 -3.41 23.04 5.01
N PRO A 202 -2.33 23.37 4.26
CA PRO A 202 -0.97 22.94 4.60
C PRO A 202 -0.49 23.39 5.99
N GLU A 203 -1.12 24.41 6.58
CA GLU A 203 -0.82 24.94 7.92
C GLU A 203 -1.15 23.98 9.07
N ILE A 204 -1.81 22.86 8.80
CA ILE A 204 -2.06 21.81 9.79
C ILE A 204 -1.02 20.69 9.75
N ILE A 205 -0.17 20.66 8.70
CA ILE A 205 0.84 19.62 8.51
C ILE A 205 1.89 19.71 9.62
N GLN A 206 2.09 18.61 10.34
CA GLN A 206 3.16 18.48 11.33
C GLN A 206 4.29 17.58 10.81
N SER A 207 5.45 17.65 11.45
CA SER A 207 6.63 16.87 11.03
C SER A 207 6.48 15.36 11.13
N THR A 208 5.49 14.88 11.91
CA THR A 208 5.22 13.45 12.18
C THR A 208 3.91 12.97 11.54
N ASP A 209 3.29 13.76 10.64
CA ASP A 209 1.97 13.43 10.06
C ASP A 209 1.95 12.11 9.26
N ASN A 210 3.13 11.64 8.83
CA ASN A 210 3.29 10.37 8.13
C ASN A 210 3.30 9.16 9.08
N ASP A 211 3.66 9.34 10.35
CA ASP A 211 3.86 8.25 11.30
C ASP A 211 2.56 7.54 11.73
N PRO A 212 1.40 8.23 11.87
CA PRO A 212 0.11 7.58 12.05
C PRO A 212 -0.24 6.60 10.91
N PHE A 213 0.12 6.90 9.66
CA PHE A 213 -0.06 5.98 8.54
C PHE A 213 0.83 4.75 8.65
N LEU A 214 2.07 4.91 9.14
CA LEU A 214 2.97 3.78 9.40
C LEU A 214 2.45 2.86 10.51
N ILE A 215 1.93 3.42 11.61
CA ILE A 215 1.27 2.63 12.66
C ILE A 215 0.09 1.86 12.08
N PHE A 216 -0.74 2.54 11.28
CA PHE A 216 -1.93 1.92 10.72
C PHE A 216 -1.58 0.79 9.75
N GLU A 217 -0.60 1.00 8.86
CA GLU A 217 -0.10 -0.04 7.95
C GLU A 217 0.48 -1.23 8.73
N HIS A 218 1.25 -0.98 9.79
CA HIS A 218 1.77 -2.02 10.69
C HIS A 218 0.64 -2.85 11.32
N GLN A 219 -0.43 -2.20 11.80
CA GLN A 219 -1.60 -2.87 12.37
C GLN A 219 -2.36 -3.72 11.34
N LEU A 220 -2.57 -3.20 10.13
CA LEU A 220 -3.19 -3.95 9.04
C LEU A 220 -2.37 -5.19 8.64
N LEU A 221 -1.05 -5.09 8.63
CA LEU A 221 -0.15 -6.21 8.33
C LEU A 221 -0.02 -7.21 9.49
N SER A 222 -0.22 -6.75 10.73
CA SER A 222 -0.26 -7.60 11.92
C SER A 222 -1.57 -8.38 12.06
N THR A 223 -2.60 -7.97 11.31
CA THR A 223 -3.92 -8.62 11.28
C THR A 223 -3.99 -9.56 10.07
N SER A 224 -4.64 -10.72 10.24
CA SER A 224 -4.84 -11.70 9.17
C SER A 224 -6.21 -12.33 9.37
N TYR A 225 -7.01 -12.40 8.30
CA TYR A 225 -8.31 -13.06 8.34
C TYR A 225 -8.26 -14.36 7.56
N SER A 226 -8.75 -15.43 8.16
CA SER A 226 -8.93 -16.70 7.46
C SER A 226 -9.99 -16.51 6.37
N ILE A 227 -9.72 -17.05 5.18
CA ILE A 227 -10.74 -17.13 4.13
C ILE A 227 -11.53 -18.42 4.41
N PRO A 228 -12.88 -18.39 4.39
CA PRO A 228 -13.67 -19.62 4.44
C PRO A 228 -13.17 -20.60 3.39
N ALA A 229 -12.89 -21.83 3.79
CA ALA A 229 -12.66 -22.89 2.81
C ALA A 229 -13.90 -22.94 1.92
N THR A 230 -13.71 -22.76 0.60
CA THR A 230 -14.75 -23.02 -0.38
C THR A 230 -15.34 -24.39 -0.08
N ARG A 231 -16.65 -24.47 0.17
CA ARG A 231 -17.37 -25.75 0.30
C ARG A 231 -17.28 -26.50 -1.02
N GLY A 232 -16.15 -27.16 -1.25
CA GLY A 232 -15.92 -28.14 -2.29
C GLY A 232 -16.19 -29.51 -1.70
N GLN A 233 -17.03 -30.26 -2.41
CA GLN A 233 -17.36 -31.67 -2.19
C GLN A 233 -16.10 -32.50 -1.92
N ASP A 234 -15.83 -32.87 -0.67
CA ASP A 234 -14.95 -33.99 -0.31
C ASP A 234 -15.08 -34.29 1.18
N SER A 235 -16.08 -35.11 1.55
CA SER A 235 -16.05 -36.09 2.66
C SER A 235 -17.46 -36.66 2.91
N ALA A 236 -17.82 -37.66 2.12
CA ALA A 236 -18.62 -38.76 2.66
C ALA A 236 -17.64 -39.68 3.43
N HIS A 237 -17.99 -40.06 4.66
CA HIS A 237 -17.16 -40.66 5.74
C HIS A 237 -16.43 -39.63 6.61
N ASP A 238 -16.61 -39.57 7.93
CA ASP A 238 -17.03 -40.58 8.90
C ASP A 238 -17.87 -39.96 10.03
N GLY A 239 -18.58 -40.84 10.73
CA GLY A 239 -19.54 -40.51 11.78
C GLY A 239 -18.95 -39.91 13.06
N ALA A 240 -19.83 -39.17 13.74
CA ALA A 240 -19.92 -38.97 15.19
C ALA A 240 -18.62 -38.84 15.98
N ASP A 241 -18.33 -37.63 16.48
CA ASP A 241 -18.38 -37.41 17.93
C ASP A 241 -18.28 -35.93 18.34
N SER A 242 -19.09 -35.62 19.35
CA SER A 242 -18.87 -34.63 20.42
C SER A 242 -19.00 -33.12 20.12
N ASN A 243 -20.19 -32.64 20.48
CA ASN A 243 -20.48 -31.34 21.09
C ASN A 243 -19.30 -30.70 21.85
N ASN A 244 -18.62 -29.72 21.24
CA ASN A 244 -18.07 -28.55 21.93
C ASN A 244 -17.70 -27.43 20.94
N GLU A 245 -18.66 -26.89 20.19
CA GLU A 245 -18.42 -25.67 19.41
C GLU A 245 -18.89 -24.46 20.22
N LEU A 246 -17.98 -23.92 21.03
CA LEU A 246 -18.03 -22.50 21.39
C LEU A 246 -17.97 -21.72 20.07
N SER A 247 -19.12 -21.22 19.60
CA SER A 247 -19.29 -20.06 18.72
C SER A 247 -18.05 -19.70 17.89
N ALA A 248 -17.66 -20.57 16.96
CA ALA A 248 -16.68 -20.24 15.96
C ALA A 248 -17.40 -19.33 14.95
N GLU A 249 -17.32 -18.02 15.15
CA GLU A 249 -17.77 -17.04 14.17
C GLU A 249 -17.22 -17.44 12.79
N HIS A 250 -18.11 -17.77 11.84
CA HIS A 250 -17.69 -18.10 10.50
C HIS A 250 -16.90 -16.90 9.94
N PRO A 251 -15.65 -17.10 9.49
CA PRO A 251 -14.84 -16.01 9.01
C PRO A 251 -15.56 -15.32 7.84
N SER A 252 -15.77 -14.02 7.94
CA SER A 252 -16.45 -13.30 6.86
C SER A 252 -15.52 -13.16 5.65
N ILE A 253 -16.07 -13.48 4.46
CA ILE A 253 -15.39 -13.35 3.16
C ILE A 253 -14.95 -11.91 2.85
N LEU A 254 -15.48 -10.92 3.58
CA LEU A 254 -15.26 -9.50 3.34
C LEU A 254 -13.91 -9.04 3.89
N ASN A 255 -13.45 -9.61 5.01
CA ASN A 255 -12.36 -9.02 5.80
C ASN A 255 -11.01 -9.08 5.10
N GLU A 256 -10.60 -10.22 4.55
CA GLU A 256 -9.26 -10.35 3.96
C GLU A 256 -9.11 -9.53 2.66
N PRO A 257 -10.04 -9.58 1.70
CA PRO A 257 -9.98 -8.70 0.53
C PRO A 257 -9.98 -7.21 0.90
N LEU A 258 -10.78 -6.82 1.89
CA LEU A 258 -10.83 -5.43 2.36
C LEU A 258 -9.51 -5.01 3.02
N ARG A 259 -8.92 -5.86 3.87
CA ARG A 259 -7.60 -5.62 4.49
C ARG A 259 -6.53 -5.39 3.43
N LEU A 260 -6.44 -6.27 2.42
CA LEU A 260 -5.50 -6.15 1.32
C LEU A 260 -5.72 -4.87 0.51
N SER A 261 -6.98 -4.52 0.24
CA SER A 261 -7.35 -3.31 -0.48
C SER A 261 -6.96 -2.03 0.27
N LEU A 262 -7.07 -2.02 1.60
CA LEU A 262 -6.59 -0.90 2.43
C LEU A 262 -5.06 -0.75 2.36
N ILE A 263 -4.31 -1.85 2.41
CA ILE A 263 -2.83 -1.79 2.29
C ILE A 263 -2.43 -1.29 0.89
N ILE A 264 -3.10 -1.76 -0.16
CA ILE A 264 -2.91 -1.26 -1.53
C ILE A 264 -3.25 0.22 -1.61
N TYR A 265 -4.39 0.64 -1.05
CA TYR A 265 -4.80 2.05 -1.01
C TYR A 265 -3.74 2.93 -0.36
N LEU A 266 -3.21 2.54 0.80
CA LEU A 266 -2.15 3.30 1.48
C LEU A 266 -0.91 3.46 0.58
N ASN A 267 -0.43 2.36 0.00
CA ASN A 267 0.78 2.37 -0.82
C ASN A 267 0.61 3.10 -2.15
N PHE A 268 -0.58 2.98 -2.75
CA PHE A 268 -0.91 3.63 -4.00
C PHE A 268 -1.23 5.12 -3.83
N ARG A 269 -2.14 5.47 -2.90
CA ARG A 269 -2.73 6.82 -2.81
C ARG A 269 -2.00 7.74 -1.84
N ILE A 270 -1.52 7.21 -0.72
CA ILE A 270 -0.85 8.04 0.30
C ILE A 270 0.64 8.12 -0.01
N TRP A 271 1.26 6.96 -0.29
CA TRP A 271 2.69 6.88 -0.54
C TRP A 271 3.09 7.05 -2.02
N HIS A 272 2.14 7.06 -2.96
CA HIS A 272 2.36 7.27 -4.39
C HIS A 272 3.30 6.24 -5.04
N PHE A 273 3.26 4.98 -4.59
CA PHE A 273 4.15 3.94 -5.08
C PHE A 273 3.62 3.12 -6.25
N GLN A 274 2.60 3.59 -6.98
CA GLN A 274 1.95 2.85 -8.09
C GLN A 274 2.94 2.17 -9.04
N CYS A 275 4.03 2.85 -9.37
CA CYS A 275 4.96 2.45 -10.42
C CYS A 275 6.02 1.45 -9.93
N PHE A 276 6.10 1.19 -8.61
CA PHE A 276 7.16 0.38 -8.02
C PHE A 276 6.86 -1.13 -8.10
N PRO A 277 7.86 -1.98 -8.37
CA PRO A 277 7.67 -3.42 -8.58
C PRO A 277 6.88 -4.16 -7.48
N PHE A 278 7.02 -3.77 -6.21
CA PHE A 278 6.28 -4.40 -5.12
C PHE A 278 4.75 -4.28 -5.24
N MET A 279 4.23 -3.24 -5.91
CA MET A 279 2.79 -3.08 -6.12
C MET A 279 2.22 -4.26 -6.90
N ASN A 280 2.95 -4.76 -7.92
CA ASN A 280 2.56 -5.94 -8.68
C ASN A 280 2.31 -7.15 -7.77
N HIS A 281 3.14 -7.35 -6.75
CA HIS A 281 2.96 -8.45 -5.80
C HIS A 281 1.73 -8.24 -4.91
N MET A 282 1.50 -7.02 -4.45
CA MET A 282 0.33 -6.68 -3.64
C MET A 282 -0.97 -6.87 -4.41
N VAL A 283 -1.08 -6.32 -5.64
CA VAL A 283 -2.29 -6.47 -6.46
C VAL A 283 -2.49 -7.90 -6.96
N SER A 284 -1.41 -8.65 -7.24
CA SER A 284 -1.50 -10.08 -7.57
C SER A 284 -1.99 -10.91 -6.38
N ASN A 285 -1.61 -10.53 -5.15
CA ASN A 285 -2.11 -11.18 -3.95
C ASN A 285 -3.59 -10.88 -3.69
N LEU A 286 -4.02 -9.62 -3.90
CA LEU A 286 -5.43 -9.26 -3.88
C LEU A 286 -6.22 -10.08 -4.92
N GLN A 287 -5.77 -10.14 -6.17
CA GLN A 287 -6.41 -10.93 -7.22
C GLN A 287 -6.57 -12.40 -6.79
N ARG A 288 -5.49 -13.04 -6.31
CA ARG A 288 -5.51 -14.45 -5.90
C ARG A 288 -6.51 -14.70 -4.76
N THR A 289 -6.58 -13.77 -3.82
CA THR A 289 -7.49 -13.82 -2.68
C THR A 289 -8.94 -13.59 -3.09
N LEU A 290 -9.17 -12.67 -4.02
CA LEU A 290 -10.50 -12.24 -4.43
C LEU A 290 -11.13 -13.17 -5.46
N SER A 291 -10.34 -13.82 -6.31
CA SER A 291 -10.82 -14.72 -7.38
C SER A 291 -11.80 -15.81 -6.91
N PRO A 292 -11.51 -16.60 -5.86
CA PRO A 292 -12.46 -17.62 -5.40
C PRO A 292 -13.70 -17.03 -4.70
N LEU A 293 -13.62 -15.79 -4.22
CA LEU A 293 -14.69 -15.11 -3.48
C LEU A 293 -15.56 -14.22 -4.36
N TYR A 294 -15.20 -14.07 -5.64
CA TYR A 294 -15.78 -13.05 -6.51
C TYR A 294 -17.30 -13.14 -6.60
N ALA A 295 -17.84 -14.31 -6.91
CA ALA A 295 -19.28 -14.51 -7.10
C ALA A 295 -20.08 -14.28 -5.80
N GLU A 296 -19.53 -14.68 -4.66
CA GLU A 296 -20.17 -14.51 -3.35
C GLU A 296 -20.12 -13.04 -2.89
N LEU A 297 -19.01 -12.35 -3.14
CA LEU A 297 -18.89 -10.91 -2.89
C LEU A 297 -19.79 -10.08 -3.81
N GLN A 298 -19.95 -10.51 -5.06
CA GLN A 298 -20.83 -9.87 -6.03
C GLN A 298 -22.29 -9.93 -5.55
N SER A 299 -22.75 -11.06 -5.02
CA SER A 299 -24.11 -11.17 -4.49
C SER A 299 -24.29 -10.50 -3.12
N THR A 300 -23.26 -10.52 -2.27
CA THR A 300 -23.36 -10.04 -0.88
C THR A 300 -23.11 -8.54 -0.73
N ALA A 301 -22.12 -8.01 -1.44
CA ALA A 301 -21.62 -6.66 -1.28
C ALA A 301 -21.08 -6.08 -2.61
N PRO A 302 -21.93 -5.94 -3.65
CA PRO A 302 -21.48 -5.56 -5.00
C PRO A 302 -20.81 -4.17 -5.04
N THR A 303 -21.29 -3.22 -4.24
CA THR A 303 -20.69 -1.87 -4.16
C THR A 303 -19.33 -1.87 -3.46
N LEU A 304 -19.12 -2.75 -2.48
CA LEU A 304 -17.80 -2.96 -1.86
C LEU A 304 -16.85 -3.63 -2.85
N LEU A 305 -17.32 -4.68 -3.53
CA LEU A 305 -16.55 -5.37 -4.55
C LEU A 305 -16.12 -4.40 -5.66
N PHE A 306 -17.02 -3.51 -6.09
CA PHE A 306 -16.71 -2.44 -7.02
C PHE A 306 -15.56 -1.55 -6.53
N TRP A 307 -15.62 -1.06 -5.28
CA TRP A 307 -14.53 -0.27 -4.71
C TRP A 307 -13.21 -1.05 -4.64
N ILE A 308 -13.23 -2.31 -4.21
CA ILE A 308 -12.05 -3.19 -4.15
C ILE A 308 -11.41 -3.34 -5.54
N LEU A 309 -12.22 -3.65 -6.55
CA LEU A 309 -11.75 -3.83 -7.92
C LEU A 309 -11.25 -2.52 -8.52
N PHE A 310 -11.85 -1.39 -8.17
CA PHE A 310 -11.42 -0.06 -8.62
C PHE A 310 -10.05 0.30 -8.04
N ILE A 311 -9.84 0.14 -6.73
CA ILE A 311 -8.53 0.33 -6.09
C ILE A 311 -7.48 -0.62 -6.70
N GLY A 312 -7.83 -1.90 -6.86
CA GLY A 312 -6.97 -2.89 -7.48
C GLY A 312 -6.59 -2.54 -8.93
N GLY A 313 -7.57 -2.11 -9.73
CA GLY A 313 -7.40 -1.74 -11.13
C GLY A 313 -6.50 -0.52 -11.30
N MET A 314 -6.68 0.54 -10.49
CA MET A 314 -5.80 1.70 -10.50
C MET A 314 -4.37 1.33 -10.11
N ALA A 315 -4.22 0.58 -9.01
CA ALA A 315 -2.92 0.18 -8.50
C ALA A 315 -2.20 -0.84 -9.41
N SER A 316 -2.94 -1.56 -10.26
CA SER A 316 -2.39 -2.60 -11.11
C SER A 316 -1.96 -2.11 -12.50
N GLN A 317 -2.15 -0.84 -12.83
CA GLN A 317 -1.85 -0.30 -14.15
C GLN A 317 -0.39 -0.61 -14.56
N GLY A 318 -0.21 -1.17 -15.75
CA GLY A 318 1.10 -1.63 -16.24
C GLY A 318 1.50 -3.05 -15.80
N TYR A 319 0.73 -3.71 -14.93
CA TYR A 319 0.97 -5.10 -14.51
C TYR A 319 0.04 -6.10 -15.21
N LYS A 320 0.47 -7.37 -15.23
CA LYS A 320 -0.24 -8.46 -15.94
C LYS A 320 -1.65 -8.71 -15.42
N CYS A 321 -1.89 -8.51 -14.13
CA CYS A 321 -3.19 -8.75 -13.50
C CYS A 321 -4.23 -7.65 -13.76
N HIS A 322 -3.85 -6.54 -14.40
CA HIS A 322 -4.74 -5.39 -14.60
C HIS A 322 -6.01 -5.73 -15.37
N SER A 323 -5.89 -6.54 -16.42
CA SER A 323 -7.05 -6.97 -17.21
C SER A 323 -8.09 -7.72 -16.38
N TRP A 324 -7.67 -8.43 -15.33
CA TRP A 324 -8.60 -9.15 -14.46
C TRP A 324 -9.45 -8.19 -13.62
N PHE A 325 -8.86 -7.13 -13.08
CA PHE A 325 -9.60 -6.10 -12.35
C PHE A 325 -10.58 -5.35 -13.27
N VAL A 326 -10.12 -4.96 -14.47
CA VAL A 326 -10.96 -4.29 -15.47
C VAL A 326 -12.14 -5.15 -15.90
N ASN A 327 -11.91 -6.45 -16.18
CA ASN A 327 -12.99 -7.36 -16.55
C ASN A 327 -14.00 -7.56 -15.40
N GLY A 328 -13.53 -7.59 -14.15
CA GLY A 328 -14.42 -7.61 -12.98
C GLY A 328 -15.28 -6.34 -12.89
N LEU A 329 -14.69 -5.16 -13.10
CA LEU A 329 -15.44 -3.91 -13.13
C LEU A 329 -16.51 -3.92 -14.23
N ILE A 330 -16.17 -4.36 -15.44
CA ILE A 330 -17.13 -4.49 -16.56
C ILE A 330 -18.32 -5.36 -16.18
N ALA A 331 -18.09 -6.45 -15.43
CA ALA A 331 -19.17 -7.33 -15.00
C ALA A 331 -20.09 -6.72 -13.93
N LEU A 332 -19.65 -5.66 -13.22
CA LEU A 332 -20.44 -5.00 -12.17
C LEU A 332 -21.20 -3.76 -12.64
N VAL A 333 -20.74 -3.10 -13.71
CA VAL A 333 -21.37 -1.86 -14.19
C VAL A 333 -22.67 -2.10 -14.98
N THR A 334 -23.03 -3.36 -15.24
CA THR A 334 -24.22 -3.68 -16.03
C THR A 334 -25.52 -3.28 -15.30
N PRO A 335 -26.62 -3.04 -16.05
CA PRO A 335 -27.92 -2.71 -15.45
C PRO A 335 -28.45 -3.77 -14.48
N GLU A 336 -28.06 -5.04 -14.67
CA GLU A 336 -28.47 -6.14 -13.79
C GLU A 336 -27.69 -6.17 -12.47
N GLN A 337 -26.66 -5.34 -12.30
CA GLN A 337 -25.76 -5.34 -11.15
C GLN A 337 -25.81 -4.02 -10.38
N LEU A 338 -25.10 -2.99 -10.86
CA LEU A 338 -25.04 -1.68 -10.21
C LEU A 338 -25.65 -0.56 -11.04
N ASP A 339 -25.97 -0.80 -12.32
CA ASP A 339 -26.56 0.18 -13.23
C ASP A 339 -25.77 1.51 -13.27
N LEU A 340 -24.45 1.41 -13.48
CA LEU A 340 -23.56 2.56 -13.51
C LEU A 340 -23.37 3.01 -14.96
N GLY A 341 -24.12 4.02 -15.38
CA GLY A 341 -24.15 4.48 -16.76
C GLY A 341 -23.01 5.43 -17.13
N ASP A 342 -22.53 6.20 -16.16
CA ASP A 342 -21.47 7.17 -16.38
C ASP A 342 -20.49 7.31 -15.19
N TRP A 343 -19.54 8.23 -15.31
CA TRP A 343 -18.52 8.47 -14.29
C TRP A 343 -19.11 9.06 -13.00
N ASP A 344 -20.16 9.88 -13.09
CA ASP A 344 -20.75 10.51 -11.92
C ASP A 344 -21.46 9.46 -11.05
N ASP A 345 -22.11 8.47 -11.67
CA ASP A 345 -22.69 7.30 -10.98
C ASP A 345 -21.60 6.50 -10.24
N ALA A 346 -20.53 6.13 -10.96
CA ALA A 346 -19.41 5.38 -10.39
C ALA A 346 -18.74 6.14 -9.24
N LYS A 347 -18.48 7.44 -9.46
CA LYS A 347 -17.89 8.32 -8.46
C LYS A 347 -18.78 8.43 -7.23
N ALA A 348 -20.10 8.53 -7.38
CA ALA A 348 -21.02 8.60 -6.26
C ALA A 348 -20.98 7.33 -5.38
N VAL A 349 -20.69 6.16 -5.95
CA VAL A 349 -20.42 4.92 -5.20
C VAL A 349 -19.08 5.00 -4.49
N LEU A 350 -18.01 5.36 -5.22
CA LEU A 350 -16.65 5.41 -4.71
C LEU A 350 -16.50 6.41 -3.55
N GLU A 351 -17.11 7.59 -3.64
CA GLU A 351 -17.11 8.63 -2.58
C GLU A 351 -17.75 8.17 -1.28
N GLY A 352 -18.66 7.18 -1.34
CA GLY A 352 -19.20 6.54 -0.15
C GLY A 352 -18.19 5.64 0.57
N PHE A 353 -17.13 5.22 -0.12
CA PHE A 353 -16.00 4.47 0.43
C PHE A 353 -14.78 5.41 0.58
N PHE A 354 -13.56 4.88 0.49
CA PHE A 354 -12.33 5.66 0.54
C PHE A 354 -11.88 6.06 -0.85
N TYR A 355 -12.65 6.92 -1.51
CA TYR A 355 -12.21 7.59 -2.74
C TYR A 355 -12.22 9.10 -2.52
N THR A 356 -11.13 9.72 -2.95
CA THR A 356 -10.91 11.17 -2.85
C THR A 356 -10.46 11.66 -4.22
N LYS A 357 -10.75 12.90 -4.58
CA LYS A 357 -10.21 13.46 -5.81
C LYS A 357 -8.80 13.95 -5.52
N GLN A 358 -7.77 13.30 -6.06
CA GLN A 358 -6.40 13.77 -5.85
C GLN A 358 -6.13 15.00 -6.74
N HIS A 359 -5.44 15.99 -6.16
CA HIS A 359 -5.11 17.25 -6.84
C HIS A 359 -3.82 17.18 -7.67
N TRP A 360 -2.99 16.15 -7.46
CA TRP A 360 -1.65 16.02 -8.05
C TRP A 360 -1.60 15.10 -9.27
N SER A 361 -2.43 14.05 -9.30
CA SER A 361 -2.81 13.42 -10.55
C SER A 361 -3.87 14.32 -11.17
N GLY A 362 -3.62 14.85 -12.37
CA GLY A 362 -4.71 15.44 -13.14
C GLY A 362 -5.88 14.44 -13.20
N GLU A 363 -7.12 14.94 -13.35
CA GLU A 363 -8.35 14.13 -13.46
C GLU A 363 -8.26 12.96 -14.49
N GLN A 364 -7.23 12.98 -15.33
CA GLN A 364 -6.87 11.94 -16.29
C GLN A 364 -6.76 10.53 -15.69
N LEU A 365 -5.99 10.25 -14.63
CA LEU A 365 -5.72 8.86 -14.22
C LEU A 365 -6.97 8.08 -13.78
N ASP A 366 -7.84 8.71 -12.99
CA ASP A 366 -9.07 8.08 -12.49
C ASP A 366 -10.12 7.94 -13.60
N GLY A 367 -10.24 8.98 -14.44
CA GLY A 367 -11.08 8.96 -15.64
C GLY A 367 -10.61 7.97 -16.69
N ASP A 368 -9.30 7.74 -16.82
CA ASP A 368 -8.70 6.84 -17.81
C ASP A 368 -9.07 5.38 -17.53
N LEU A 369 -9.06 4.96 -16.26
CA LEU A 369 -9.53 3.61 -15.88
C LEU A 369 -11.02 3.44 -16.16
N TRP A 370 -11.84 4.43 -15.79
CA TRP A 370 -13.27 4.38 -16.05
C TRP A 370 -13.59 4.39 -17.55
N ASN A 371 -12.89 5.22 -18.32
CA ASN A 371 -12.97 5.23 -19.77
C ASN A 371 -12.57 3.88 -20.37
N GLU A 372 -11.54 3.22 -19.84
CA GLU A 372 -11.17 1.86 -20.26
C GLU A 372 -12.30 0.85 -20.00
N VAL A 373 -12.93 0.91 -18.82
CA VAL A 373 -14.07 0.04 -18.46
C VAL A 373 -15.23 0.25 -19.44
N LEU A 374 -15.64 1.50 -19.67
CA LEU A 374 -16.72 1.82 -20.60
C LEU A 374 -16.39 1.43 -22.04
N LEU A 375 -15.17 1.71 -22.52
CA LEU A 375 -14.73 1.37 -23.87
C LEU A 375 -14.73 -0.15 -24.10
N LYS A 376 -14.25 -0.93 -23.14
CA LYS A 376 -14.22 -2.40 -23.23
C LYS A 376 -15.60 -3.03 -23.04
N ALA A 377 -16.46 -2.43 -22.22
CA ALA A 377 -17.86 -2.84 -22.09
C ALA A 377 -18.64 -2.59 -23.40
N ALA A 378 -18.41 -1.44 -24.05
CA ALA A 378 -19.04 -1.08 -25.31
C ALA A 378 -18.48 -1.85 -26.53
N TYR A 379 -17.20 -2.22 -26.50
CA TYR A 379 -16.51 -2.93 -27.60
C TYR A 379 -15.70 -4.13 -27.08
N PRO A 380 -16.33 -5.30 -26.90
CA PRO A 380 -15.68 -6.49 -26.34
C PRO A 380 -14.51 -7.07 -27.16
N TYR A 381 -14.28 -6.58 -28.39
CA TYR A 381 -13.22 -7.06 -29.28
C TYR A 381 -12.63 -5.96 -30.14
N ILE A 382 -11.35 -5.61 -29.90
CA ILE A 382 -10.48 -4.96 -30.87
C ILE A 382 -9.21 -5.82 -30.94
N ALA A 383 -8.98 -6.46 -32.09
CA ALA A 383 -7.77 -7.25 -32.32
C ALA A 383 -6.50 -6.41 -32.03
N PRO A 384 -5.47 -6.96 -31.39
CA PRO A 384 -4.24 -6.23 -31.14
C PRO A 384 -3.61 -5.80 -32.46
N ARG A 385 -3.27 -4.50 -32.59
CA ARG A 385 -2.45 -4.03 -33.71
C ARG A 385 -1.12 -4.81 -33.70
N PRO A 386 -0.67 -5.34 -34.85
CA PRO A 386 0.60 -6.06 -34.90
C PRO A 386 1.72 -5.14 -34.43
N ARG A 387 2.41 -5.53 -33.36
CA ARG A 387 3.66 -4.89 -32.94
C ARG A 387 4.65 -5.08 -34.09
N VAL A 388 5.12 -3.98 -34.67
CA VAL A 388 6.28 -4.00 -35.56
C VAL A 388 7.42 -4.62 -34.76
N GLN A 389 7.83 -5.83 -35.16
CA GLN A 389 9.06 -6.45 -34.69
C GLN A 389 10.21 -5.57 -35.15
N VAL A 390 10.84 -4.84 -34.23
CA VAL A 390 12.19 -4.34 -34.45
C VAL A 390 13.10 -5.54 -34.24
N PHE A 391 13.60 -6.08 -35.34
CA PHE A 391 14.67 -7.08 -35.34
C PHE A 391 15.89 -6.48 -34.63
N ALA A 392 16.42 -7.24 -33.67
CA ALA A 392 17.76 -7.01 -33.15
C ALA A 392 18.77 -7.63 -34.12
N ILE A 393 19.60 -6.80 -34.75
CA ILE A 393 21.06 -6.99 -34.88
C ILE A 393 21.69 -5.61 -34.72
#